data_AF-A0A959LSS9-F1
#
_entry.id   AF-A0A959LSS9-F1
#
_cell.length_a   1.000
_cell.length_b   1.000
_cell.length_c   1.000
_cell.angle_alpha   90.00
_cell.angle_beta   90.00
_cell.angle_gamma   90.00
#
_symmetry.space_group_name_H-M   'P 1'
#
loop_
_entity.id
_entity.type
_entity.pdbx_description
1 polymer ?
#
loop_
_entity_poly.entity_id
_entity_poly.type
_entity_poly.pdbx_seq_one_letter_code
_entity_poly.pdbx_strand_id
1 'polypeptide(L)'
;MRKNLVISIISIVTILLTIIACDDSDASQETRDSKKNENRKALRIISTSCFTCHSPEREIDFKARTGPPIYKIRQHYMREGITKEEFIADVTSFLKEPTEEKAKMKGAIRNFGLMPRMPLPDDDIRIIAEYLYENDMTAEQWGKAGKMAMSTDEHSTNYEELGREYAMGTKAVLGKNLMSAIKAKGTPYAVEFCNTRAFPLTDSMAKEYNVSIKRVSDKPRNPLNEANRDELDFINILHKRIANGEELGSSVKESKGKIISYYPIETNAMCLQCHGTPEKDIDKLTQTKINEKYPDDKATGYGLNEIRGIWVVEMEKK
;
A
#
# COMPACT_ATOMS: atom_id res chain seq x y z
N MET A 1 -3.72 -99.73 -3.49
CA MET A 1 -4.77 -98.82 -3.00
C MET A 1 -4.14 -97.75 -2.12
N ARG A 2 -4.23 -96.47 -2.53
CA ARG A 2 -4.06 -95.19 -1.78
C ARG A 2 -2.73 -94.97 -1.03
N LYS A 3 -2.13 -93.78 -0.93
CA LYS A 3 -2.14 -92.42 -1.55
C LYS A 3 -0.92 -91.74 -0.87
N ASN A 4 -0.01 -91.09 -1.62
CA ASN A 4 0.30 -89.64 -1.63
C ASN A 4 0.48 -88.99 -0.23
N LEU A 5 1.40 -88.06 0.05
CA LEU A 5 2.48 -87.35 -0.64
C LEU A 5 3.18 -86.51 0.46
N VAL A 6 4.46 -86.20 0.27
CA VAL A 6 5.37 -85.45 1.16
C VAL A 6 5.09 -83.92 1.12
N ILE A 7 5.56 -83.15 2.13
CA ILE A 7 6.28 -81.84 2.04
C ILE A 7 5.78 -80.67 2.95
N SER A 8 6.77 -80.14 3.71
CA SER A 8 7.11 -78.78 4.22
C SER A 8 6.24 -77.91 5.15
N ILE A 9 6.84 -77.65 6.32
CA ILE A 9 7.26 -76.35 6.92
C ILE A 9 6.54 -75.08 6.46
N ILE A 10 5.84 -74.41 7.40
CA ILE A 10 5.61 -72.96 7.37
C ILE A 10 5.77 -72.37 8.78
N SER A 11 6.74 -71.46 8.91
CA SER A 11 6.98 -70.57 10.05
C SER A 11 5.87 -69.51 10.15
N ILE A 12 5.33 -69.30 11.34
CA ILE A 12 4.39 -68.20 11.61
C ILE A 12 5.18 -67.02 12.18
N VAL A 13 5.36 -65.98 11.35
CA VAL A 13 5.81 -64.64 11.77
C VAL A 13 4.58 -63.74 11.75
N THR A 14 4.12 -63.33 12.91
CA THR A 14 3.08 -62.29 13.08
C THR A 14 3.69 -60.92 12.82
N ILE A 15 3.39 -60.34 11.66
CA ILE A 15 3.68 -58.93 11.34
C ILE A 15 2.58 -58.06 11.94
N LEU A 16 2.94 -57.29 12.96
CA LEU A 16 2.16 -56.18 13.50
C LEU A 16 2.34 -55.00 12.55
N LEU A 17 1.40 -54.80 11.62
CA LEU A 17 1.32 -53.58 10.80
C LEU A 17 0.68 -52.47 11.64
N THR A 18 1.52 -51.73 12.37
CA THR A 18 1.15 -50.39 12.84
C THR A 18 1.08 -49.47 11.62
N ILE A 19 -0.13 -49.15 11.19
CA ILE A 19 -0.37 -48.08 10.23
C ILE A 19 -0.02 -46.78 10.95
N ILE A 20 1.15 -46.21 10.64
CA ILE A 20 1.44 -44.81 10.93
C ILE A 20 0.54 -44.02 9.97
N ALA A 21 -0.61 -43.58 10.47
CA ALA A 21 -1.36 -42.50 9.84
C ALA A 21 -0.51 -41.23 10.00
N CYS A 22 0.21 -40.88 8.94
CA CYS A 22 0.91 -39.60 8.86
C CYS A 22 -0.11 -38.46 8.85
N ASP A 23 0.28 -37.39 9.52
CA ASP A 23 -0.47 -36.19 9.84
C ASP A 23 -0.67 -35.27 8.62
N ASP A 24 -1.54 -35.67 7.69
CA ASP A 24 -1.95 -34.83 6.55
C ASP A 24 -2.88 -33.66 6.99
N SER A 25 -3.41 -33.71 8.22
CA SER A 25 -4.27 -32.67 8.79
C SER A 25 -3.52 -31.38 9.06
N ASP A 26 -2.39 -31.44 9.74
CA ASP A 26 -1.65 -30.26 10.18
C ASP A 26 -1.05 -29.47 9.01
N ALA A 27 -0.48 -30.15 8.01
CA ALA A 27 0.04 -29.49 6.80
C ALA A 27 -1.06 -28.79 6.00
N SER A 28 -2.26 -29.37 5.92
CA SER A 28 -3.41 -28.77 5.23
C SER A 28 -3.97 -27.54 5.97
N GLN A 29 -3.84 -27.52 7.29
CA GLN A 29 -4.29 -26.42 8.15
C GLN A 29 -3.30 -25.26 8.13
N GLU A 30 -2.00 -25.52 8.26
CA GLU A 30 -0.94 -24.50 8.13
C GLU A 30 -1.00 -23.77 6.77
N THR A 31 -1.24 -24.51 5.69
CA THR A 31 -1.36 -23.93 4.34
C THR A 31 -2.58 -23.02 4.22
N ARG A 32 -3.72 -23.39 4.84
CA ARG A 32 -4.94 -22.57 4.86
C ARG A 32 -4.77 -21.31 5.72
N ASP A 33 -4.10 -21.43 6.86
CA ASP A 33 -3.86 -20.30 7.77
C ASP A 33 -2.89 -19.29 7.16
N SER A 34 -1.82 -19.77 6.51
CA SER A 34 -0.90 -18.94 5.74
C SER A 34 -1.62 -18.16 4.64
N LYS A 35 -2.44 -18.84 3.83
CA LYS A 35 -3.19 -18.20 2.73
C LYS A 35 -4.22 -17.19 3.26
N LYS A 36 -4.87 -17.49 4.38
CA LYS A 36 -5.80 -16.56 5.05
C LYS A 36 -5.08 -15.29 5.52
N ASN A 37 -3.86 -15.45 6.07
CA ASN A 37 -3.04 -14.32 6.48
C ASN A 37 -2.60 -13.46 5.29
N GLU A 38 -2.12 -14.08 4.20
CA GLU A 38 -1.78 -13.36 2.96
C GLU A 38 -2.98 -12.60 2.38
N ASN A 39 -4.17 -13.23 2.36
CA ASN A 39 -5.39 -12.58 1.89
C ASN A 39 -5.79 -11.37 2.75
N ARG A 40 -5.62 -11.48 4.07
CA ARG A 40 -5.83 -10.35 4.99
C ARG A 40 -4.83 -9.23 4.74
N LYS A 41 -3.54 -9.57 4.60
CA LYS A 41 -2.47 -8.61 4.26
C LYS A 41 -2.78 -7.88 2.95
N ALA A 42 -3.15 -8.61 1.89
CA ALA A 42 -3.51 -8.03 0.60
C ALA A 42 -4.71 -7.06 0.71
N LEU A 43 -5.81 -7.47 1.37
CA LEU A 43 -6.95 -6.60 1.60
C LEU A 43 -6.60 -5.33 2.38
N ARG A 44 -5.72 -5.45 3.37
CA ARG A 44 -5.26 -4.32 4.18
C ARG A 44 -4.51 -3.32 3.31
N ILE A 45 -3.54 -3.79 2.52
CA ILE A 45 -2.79 -2.92 1.61
C ILE A 45 -3.70 -2.28 0.56
N ILE A 46 -4.61 -3.05 -0.05
CA ILE A 46 -5.59 -2.51 -1.01
C ILE A 46 -6.42 -1.39 -0.37
N SER A 47 -6.87 -1.60 0.87
CA SER A 47 -7.71 -0.64 1.58
C SER A 47 -6.97 0.65 1.94
N THR A 48 -5.72 0.55 2.41
CA THR A 48 -4.94 1.72 2.82
C THR A 48 -4.24 2.44 1.67
N SER A 49 -3.89 1.71 0.61
CA SER A 49 -3.05 2.25 -0.47
C SER A 49 -3.80 2.49 -1.77
N CYS A 50 -4.86 1.74 -2.06
CA CYS A 50 -5.56 1.79 -3.35
C CYS A 50 -6.93 2.50 -3.27
N PHE A 51 -7.72 2.25 -2.22
CA PHE A 51 -9.12 2.75 -2.14
C PHE A 51 -9.26 4.27 -2.09
N THR A 52 -8.21 5.00 -1.72
CA THR A 52 -8.16 6.47 -1.82
C THR A 52 -8.58 6.96 -3.20
N CYS A 53 -8.13 6.27 -4.25
CA CYS A 53 -8.44 6.60 -5.64
C CYS A 53 -9.40 5.58 -6.28
N HIS A 54 -9.28 4.31 -5.91
CA HIS A 54 -10.00 3.17 -6.50
C HIS A 54 -11.14 2.65 -5.61
N SER A 55 -11.87 3.55 -4.95
CA SER A 55 -12.94 3.18 -4.01
C SER A 55 -13.91 2.17 -4.62
N PRO A 56 -14.27 1.09 -3.88
CA PRO A 56 -15.18 0.07 -4.36
C PRO A 56 -16.64 0.54 -4.36
N GLU A 57 -16.99 1.57 -3.58
CA GLU A 57 -18.37 2.03 -3.37
C GLU A 57 -19.03 2.44 -4.69
N ARG A 58 -20.28 2.02 -4.93
CA ARG A 58 -21.03 2.35 -6.17
C ARG A 58 -21.65 3.75 -6.13
N GLU A 59 -21.97 4.24 -4.94
CA GLU A 59 -22.73 5.48 -4.73
C GLU A 59 -21.93 6.75 -5.00
N ILE A 60 -20.59 6.65 -5.10
CA ILE A 60 -19.76 7.78 -5.50
C ILE A 60 -20.05 8.11 -6.97
N ASP A 61 -20.55 9.33 -7.21
CA ASP A 61 -20.72 9.93 -8.54
C ASP A 61 -19.46 9.69 -9.39
N PHE A 62 -19.65 9.22 -10.63
CA PHE A 62 -18.55 8.99 -11.56
C PHE A 62 -17.60 10.19 -11.66
N LYS A 63 -18.14 11.42 -11.71
CA LYS A 63 -17.32 12.64 -11.77
C LYS A 63 -16.53 12.87 -10.49
N ALA A 64 -16.95 12.32 -9.35
CA ALA A 64 -16.28 12.41 -8.05
C ALA A 64 -15.18 11.38 -7.84
N ARG A 65 -15.02 10.42 -8.75
CA ARG A 65 -13.95 9.43 -8.66
C ARG A 65 -12.62 9.98 -9.12
N THR A 66 -11.56 9.58 -8.42
CA THR A 66 -10.17 9.84 -8.83
C THR A 66 -9.63 8.73 -9.73
N GLY A 67 -10.16 7.50 -9.62
CA GLY A 67 -9.79 6.37 -10.47
C GLY A 67 -10.93 5.38 -10.67
N PRO A 68 -10.76 4.39 -11.58
CA PRO A 68 -11.76 3.36 -11.79
C PRO A 68 -11.95 2.50 -10.53
N PRO A 69 -13.17 2.00 -10.23
CA PRO A 69 -13.40 1.12 -9.09
C PRO A 69 -12.57 -0.17 -9.19
N ILE A 70 -12.07 -0.67 -8.06
CA ILE A 70 -11.19 -1.86 -8.01
C ILE A 70 -11.81 -3.10 -8.69
N TYR A 71 -13.12 -3.34 -8.51
CA TYR A 71 -13.79 -4.48 -9.13
C TYR A 71 -13.87 -4.38 -10.65
N LYS A 72 -13.90 -3.16 -11.21
CA LYS A 72 -13.82 -2.93 -12.66
C LYS A 72 -12.41 -3.16 -13.18
N ILE A 73 -11.39 -2.79 -12.40
CA ILE A 73 -10.00 -3.08 -12.77
C ILE A 73 -9.82 -4.59 -12.93
N ARG A 74 -10.24 -5.38 -11.94
CA ARG A 74 -10.20 -6.85 -12.02
C ARG A 74 -10.89 -7.36 -13.29
N GLN A 75 -12.12 -6.92 -13.58
CA GLN A 75 -12.87 -7.35 -14.77
C GLN A 75 -12.13 -7.08 -16.09
N HIS A 76 -11.38 -5.98 -16.19
CA HIS A 76 -10.64 -5.65 -17.41
C HIS A 76 -9.29 -6.35 -17.54
N TYR A 77 -8.65 -6.69 -16.42
CA TYR A 77 -7.40 -7.45 -16.41
C TYR A 77 -7.66 -8.96 -16.56
N MET A 78 -8.82 -9.43 -16.12
CA MET A 78 -9.24 -10.82 -16.25
C MET A 78 -9.78 -11.11 -17.67
N ARG A 79 -8.89 -11.45 -18.60
CA ARG A 79 -9.24 -11.91 -19.96
C ARG A 79 -9.43 -13.42 -20.01
N GLU A 80 -10.17 -13.90 -21.00
CA GLU A 80 -10.37 -15.34 -21.22
C GLU A 80 -9.04 -16.07 -21.37
N GLY A 81 -8.87 -17.16 -20.61
CA GLY A 81 -7.69 -18.01 -20.65
C GLY A 81 -6.41 -17.43 -20.03
N ILE A 82 -6.46 -16.27 -19.36
CA ILE A 82 -5.27 -15.72 -18.68
C ILE A 82 -4.85 -16.62 -17.52
N THR A 83 -3.56 -16.92 -17.40
CA THR A 83 -3.05 -17.64 -16.23
C THR A 83 -2.86 -16.70 -15.03
N LYS A 84 -2.72 -17.27 -13.83
CA LYS A 84 -2.44 -16.50 -12.61
C LYS A 84 -1.12 -15.72 -12.77
N GLU A 85 -0.09 -16.35 -13.34
CA GLU A 85 1.23 -15.77 -13.57
C GLU A 85 1.17 -14.61 -14.56
N GLU A 86 0.43 -14.77 -15.66
CA GLU A 86 0.22 -13.70 -16.64
C GLU A 86 -0.53 -12.51 -16.03
N PHE A 87 -1.56 -12.77 -15.21
CA PHE A 87 -2.30 -11.73 -14.52
C PHE A 87 -1.42 -10.95 -13.54
N ILE A 88 -0.61 -11.67 -12.73
CA ILE A 88 0.34 -11.05 -11.79
C ILE A 88 1.36 -10.20 -12.56
N ALA A 89 1.89 -10.70 -13.68
CA ALA A 89 2.85 -9.97 -14.50
C ALA A 89 2.24 -8.68 -15.08
N ASP A 90 1.01 -8.74 -15.60
CA ASP A 90 0.29 -7.58 -16.15
C ASP A 90 0.01 -6.51 -15.07
N VAL A 91 -0.44 -6.92 -13.89
CA VAL A 91 -0.69 -6.00 -12.76
C VAL A 91 0.62 -5.40 -12.25
N THR A 92 1.64 -6.23 -12.04
CA THR A 92 2.96 -5.80 -11.55
C THR A 92 3.61 -4.81 -12.50
N SER A 93 3.63 -5.12 -13.80
CA SER A 93 4.20 -4.25 -14.84
C SER A 93 3.57 -2.86 -14.83
N PHE A 94 2.24 -2.80 -14.69
CA PHE A 94 1.52 -1.52 -14.65
C PHE A 94 1.74 -0.76 -13.34
N LEU A 95 1.71 -1.41 -12.18
CA LEU A 95 1.88 -0.73 -10.89
C LEU A 95 3.29 -0.16 -10.70
N LYS A 96 4.32 -0.88 -11.17
CA LYS A 96 5.73 -0.47 -11.06
C LYS A 96 6.09 0.66 -12.03
N GLU A 97 5.54 0.64 -13.23
CA GLU A 97 5.84 1.63 -14.26
C GLU A 97 4.62 1.82 -15.19
N PRO A 98 3.64 2.62 -14.76
CA PRO A 98 2.44 2.87 -15.55
C PRO A 98 2.80 3.62 -16.83
N THR A 99 2.41 3.06 -17.97
CA THR A 99 2.43 3.75 -19.27
C THR A 99 1.07 3.59 -19.94
N GLU A 100 0.78 4.46 -20.92
CA GLU A 100 -0.44 4.28 -21.70
C GLU A 100 -0.48 2.90 -22.32
N GLU A 101 0.63 2.42 -22.90
CA GLU A 101 0.78 1.11 -23.53
C GLU A 101 0.46 -0.04 -22.59
N LYS A 102 1.04 -0.06 -21.39
CA LYS A 102 0.84 -1.09 -20.37
C LYS A 102 -0.57 -1.10 -19.78
N ALA A 103 -1.30 0.02 -19.85
CA ALA A 103 -2.67 0.09 -19.33
C ALA A 103 -3.63 -0.77 -20.17
N LYS A 104 -4.31 -1.72 -19.51
CA LYS A 104 -5.40 -2.51 -20.13
C LYS A 104 -6.70 -1.70 -20.28
N MET A 105 -6.84 -0.59 -19.53
CA MET A 105 -8.04 0.25 -19.50
C MET A 105 -7.80 1.63 -20.12
N LYS A 106 -7.66 1.72 -21.46
CA LYS A 106 -7.43 3.01 -22.16
C LYS A 106 -8.55 4.03 -21.91
N GLY A 107 -9.78 3.56 -21.73
CA GLY A 107 -10.92 4.41 -21.34
C GLY A 107 -10.75 5.03 -19.96
N ALA A 108 -10.10 4.35 -19.01
CA ALA A 108 -9.81 4.92 -17.70
C ALA A 108 -8.78 6.05 -17.81
N ILE A 109 -7.75 5.92 -18.65
CA ILE A 109 -6.78 6.99 -18.88
C ILE A 109 -7.48 8.25 -19.40
N ARG A 110 -8.38 8.12 -20.37
CA ARG A 110 -9.14 9.27 -20.89
C ARG A 110 -10.02 9.95 -19.84
N ASN A 111 -10.53 9.20 -18.87
CA ASN A 111 -11.45 9.73 -17.85
C ASN A 111 -10.74 10.26 -16.59
N PHE A 112 -9.60 9.67 -16.22
CA PHE A 112 -8.95 9.90 -14.92
C PHE A 112 -7.48 10.32 -15.04
N GLY A 113 -6.91 10.31 -16.24
CA GLY A 113 -5.48 10.44 -16.47
C GLY A 113 -4.71 9.13 -16.25
N LEU A 114 -3.41 9.15 -16.55
CA LEU A 114 -2.53 8.03 -16.27
C LEU A 114 -2.30 7.89 -14.76
N MET A 115 -2.48 6.68 -14.24
CA MET A 115 -2.24 6.37 -12.84
C MET A 115 -0.75 6.59 -12.50
N PRO A 116 -0.41 7.24 -11.36
CA PRO A 116 0.97 7.33 -10.90
C PRO A 116 1.55 5.96 -10.53
N ARG A 117 2.88 5.84 -10.61
CA ARG A 117 3.62 4.66 -10.09
C ARG A 117 3.27 4.42 -8.63
N MET A 118 3.09 3.16 -8.25
CA MET A 118 2.88 2.76 -6.86
C MET A 118 4.21 2.35 -6.22
N PRO A 119 4.65 3.03 -5.16
CA PRO A 119 5.87 2.66 -4.46
C PRO A 119 5.59 1.59 -3.40
N LEU A 120 5.31 0.38 -3.88
CA LEU A 120 5.06 -0.80 -3.05
C LEU A 120 6.19 -1.83 -3.27
N PRO A 121 6.57 -2.59 -2.23
CA PRO A 121 7.47 -3.73 -2.39
C PRO A 121 6.92 -4.76 -3.39
N ASP A 122 7.81 -5.46 -4.09
CA ASP A 122 7.41 -6.46 -5.10
C ASP A 122 6.56 -7.59 -4.51
N ASP A 123 6.86 -8.04 -3.28
CA ASP A 123 6.04 -9.06 -2.61
C ASP A 123 4.62 -8.55 -2.29
N ASP A 124 4.49 -7.29 -1.87
CA ASP A 124 3.19 -6.66 -1.62
C ASP A 124 2.39 -6.53 -2.92
N ILE A 125 3.02 -6.18 -4.04
CA ILE A 125 2.39 -6.14 -5.36
C ILE A 125 1.91 -7.55 -5.76
N ARG A 126 2.75 -8.57 -5.56
CA ARG A 126 2.43 -9.97 -5.86
C ARG A 126 1.18 -10.40 -5.11
N ILE A 127 1.14 -10.29 -3.78
CA ILE A 127 -0.02 -10.74 -2.98
C ILE A 127 -1.30 -9.97 -3.33
N ILE A 128 -1.21 -8.69 -3.69
CA ILE A 128 -2.36 -7.90 -4.17
C ILE A 128 -2.88 -8.47 -5.49
N ALA A 129 -1.99 -8.73 -6.45
CA ALA A 129 -2.37 -9.27 -7.75
C ALA A 129 -2.96 -10.68 -7.62
N GLU A 130 -2.37 -11.54 -6.78
CA GLU A 130 -2.92 -12.85 -6.46
C GLU A 130 -4.31 -12.76 -5.84
N TYR A 131 -4.49 -11.87 -4.86
CA TYR A 131 -5.78 -11.66 -4.23
C TYR A 131 -6.84 -11.19 -5.24
N LEU A 132 -6.48 -10.25 -6.12
CA LEU A 132 -7.37 -9.77 -7.19
C LEU A 132 -7.73 -10.88 -8.18
N TYR A 133 -6.80 -11.76 -8.52
CA TYR A 133 -7.05 -12.89 -9.41
C TYR A 133 -8.07 -13.86 -8.80
N GLU A 134 -7.83 -14.27 -7.56
CA GLU A 134 -8.58 -15.32 -6.86
C GLU A 134 -9.95 -14.86 -6.34
N ASN A 135 -10.15 -13.56 -6.12
CA ASN A 135 -11.37 -13.04 -5.48
C ASN A 135 -12.22 -12.20 -6.45
N ASP A 136 -13.28 -12.80 -7.00
CA ASP A 136 -14.31 -12.06 -7.73
C ASP A 136 -15.37 -11.52 -6.78
N MET A 137 -15.29 -10.23 -6.45
CA MET A 137 -16.12 -9.62 -5.43
C MET A 137 -16.88 -8.41 -5.99
N THR A 138 -18.13 -8.28 -5.56
CA THR A 138 -18.95 -7.09 -5.77
C THR A 138 -18.39 -5.89 -5.00
N ALA A 139 -18.80 -4.67 -5.40
CA ALA A 139 -18.48 -3.44 -4.70
C ALA A 139 -18.76 -3.48 -3.19
N GLU A 140 -19.91 -4.03 -2.79
CA GLU A 140 -20.30 -4.14 -1.38
C GLU A 140 -19.38 -5.10 -0.63
N GLN A 141 -19.06 -6.25 -1.24
CA GLN A 141 -18.15 -7.24 -0.67
C GLN A 141 -16.74 -6.64 -0.48
N TRP A 142 -16.23 -5.89 -1.46
CA TRP A 142 -14.95 -5.18 -1.33
C TRP A 142 -14.96 -4.18 -0.17
N GLY A 143 -16.04 -3.38 -0.06
CA GLY A 143 -16.18 -2.40 1.03
C GLY A 143 -16.24 -3.06 2.42
N LYS A 144 -16.95 -4.19 2.56
CA LYS A 144 -17.02 -4.95 3.81
C LYS A 144 -15.68 -5.60 4.14
N ALA A 145 -15.04 -6.25 3.18
CA ALA A 145 -13.78 -6.96 3.39
C ALA A 145 -12.64 -6.02 3.79
N GLY A 146 -12.56 -4.83 3.19
CA GLY A 146 -11.56 -3.82 3.58
C GLY A 146 -11.75 -3.35 5.03
N LYS A 147 -13.00 -3.08 5.44
CA LYS A 147 -13.31 -2.70 6.83
C LYS A 147 -12.96 -3.81 7.82
N MET A 148 -13.29 -5.05 7.49
CA MET A 148 -12.96 -6.21 8.33
C MET A 148 -11.44 -6.39 8.49
N ALA A 149 -10.67 -6.25 7.39
CA ALA A 149 -9.21 -6.38 7.42
C ALA A 149 -8.50 -5.31 8.27
N MET A 150 -9.13 -4.15 8.46
CA MET A 150 -8.63 -3.08 9.35
C MET A 150 -9.04 -3.25 10.82
N SER A 151 -10.08 -4.05 11.10
CA SER A 151 -10.71 -4.13 12.43
C SER A 151 -10.21 -5.25 13.33
N THR A 152 -9.32 -6.12 12.86
CA THR A 152 -8.88 -7.26 13.66
C THR A 152 -7.73 -6.87 14.60
N ASP A 153 -7.98 -6.98 15.91
CA ASP A 153 -7.06 -6.85 17.05
C ASP A 153 -5.83 -7.79 17.03
N GLU A 154 -5.53 -8.39 15.89
CA GLU A 154 -4.36 -9.25 15.73
C GLU A 154 -3.12 -8.35 15.69
N HIS A 155 -2.50 -8.23 16.86
CA HIS A 155 -1.25 -7.55 17.07
C HIS A 155 -0.17 -8.23 16.24
N SER A 156 -0.02 -7.80 14.99
CA SER A 156 1.14 -8.14 14.20
C SER A 156 2.39 -7.74 15.00
N THR A 157 3.21 -8.72 15.35
CA THR A 157 4.55 -8.47 15.92
C THR A 157 5.50 -7.87 14.88
N ASN A 158 5.06 -7.81 13.60
CA ASN A 158 5.76 -7.11 12.54
C ASN A 158 5.43 -5.61 12.59
N TYR A 159 6.18 -4.89 13.42
CA TYR A 159 6.07 -3.45 13.57
C TYR A 159 6.31 -2.66 12.27
N GLU A 160 7.09 -3.21 11.33
CA GLU A 160 7.29 -2.57 10.01
C GLU A 160 5.98 -2.50 9.23
N GLU A 161 5.23 -3.60 9.21
CA GLU A 161 3.96 -3.67 8.51
C GLU A 161 2.89 -2.84 9.21
N LEU A 162 2.85 -2.89 10.54
CA LEU A 162 1.90 -2.12 11.34
C LEU A 162 2.13 -0.61 11.22
N GLY A 163 3.38 -0.16 11.29
CA GLY A 163 3.69 1.25 11.07
C GLY A 163 3.37 1.69 9.64
N ARG A 164 3.54 0.81 8.64
CA ARG A 164 3.21 1.11 7.24
C ARG A 164 1.71 1.31 7.10
N GLU A 165 0.92 0.47 7.74
CA GLU A 165 -0.54 0.60 7.78
C GLU A 165 -0.96 1.96 8.34
N TYR A 166 -0.43 2.36 9.51
CA TYR A 166 -0.78 3.65 10.11
C TYR A 166 -0.37 4.84 9.23
N ALA A 167 0.84 4.78 8.65
CA ALA A 167 1.31 5.81 7.73
C ALA A 167 0.44 5.89 6.47
N MET A 168 0.12 4.75 5.83
CA MET A 168 -0.65 4.72 4.59
C MET A 168 -2.13 5.02 4.81
N GLY A 169 -2.73 4.56 5.91
CA GLY A 169 -4.08 4.94 6.32
C GLY A 169 -4.20 6.45 6.56
N THR A 170 -3.22 7.05 7.23
CA THR A 170 -3.17 8.51 7.41
C THR A 170 -2.96 9.24 6.09
N LYS A 171 -2.08 8.73 5.22
CA LYS A 171 -1.89 9.25 3.85
C LYS A 171 -3.18 9.20 3.04
N ALA A 172 -3.96 8.13 3.14
CA ALA A 172 -5.23 7.96 2.46
C ALA A 172 -6.25 9.03 2.88
N VAL A 173 -6.39 9.27 4.18
CA VAL A 173 -7.29 10.31 4.71
C VAL A 173 -6.87 11.70 4.24
N LEU A 174 -5.57 12.04 4.34
CA LEU A 174 -5.07 13.32 3.84
C LEU A 174 -5.26 13.46 2.34
N GLY A 175 -4.90 12.43 1.57
CA GLY A 175 -5.02 12.40 0.12
C GLY A 175 -6.46 12.59 -0.35
N LYS A 176 -7.42 11.88 0.24
CA LYS A 176 -8.85 12.01 -0.08
C LYS A 176 -9.36 13.44 0.13
N ASN A 177 -9.03 14.06 1.27
CA ASN A 177 -9.47 15.42 1.57
C ASN A 177 -8.76 16.45 0.67
N LEU A 178 -7.45 16.27 0.41
CA LEU A 178 -6.69 17.11 -0.51
C LEU A 178 -7.28 17.07 -1.93
N MET A 179 -7.57 15.88 -2.44
CA MET A 179 -8.19 15.69 -3.76
C MET A 179 -9.56 16.35 -3.85
N SER A 180 -10.34 16.26 -2.77
CA SER A 180 -11.63 16.94 -2.69
C SER A 180 -11.46 18.46 -2.74
N ALA A 181 -10.45 19.02 -2.07
CA ALA A 181 -10.16 20.46 -2.08
C ALA A 181 -9.70 20.94 -3.47
N ILE A 182 -8.77 20.22 -4.11
CA ILE A 182 -8.31 20.54 -5.47
C ILE A 182 -9.48 20.49 -6.46
N LYS A 183 -10.29 19.44 -6.40
CA LYS A 183 -11.43 19.30 -7.31
C LYS A 183 -12.47 20.41 -7.10
N ALA A 184 -12.71 20.81 -5.86
CA ALA A 184 -13.73 21.80 -5.55
C ALA A 184 -13.34 23.23 -5.97
N LYS A 185 -12.08 23.63 -5.72
CA LYS A 185 -11.66 25.05 -5.84
C LYS A 185 -10.23 25.25 -6.38
N GLY A 186 -9.62 24.20 -6.91
CA GLY A 186 -8.27 24.24 -7.47
C GLY A 186 -7.16 24.21 -6.44
N THR A 187 -5.94 24.24 -6.95
CA THR A 187 -4.67 24.19 -6.23
C THR A 187 -4.46 25.35 -5.24
N PRO A 188 -4.89 26.61 -5.49
CA PRO A 188 -4.75 27.66 -4.48
C PRO A 188 -5.53 27.34 -3.20
N TYR A 189 -6.76 26.84 -3.32
CA TYR A 189 -7.56 26.45 -2.15
C TYR A 189 -6.98 25.22 -1.44
N ALA A 190 -6.40 24.28 -2.18
CA ALA A 190 -5.72 23.12 -1.60
C ALA A 190 -4.54 23.52 -0.69
N VAL A 191 -3.84 24.61 -0.98
CA VAL A 191 -2.79 25.17 -0.11
C VAL A 191 -3.39 25.63 1.23
N GLU A 192 -4.54 26.32 1.23
CA GLU A 192 -5.23 26.73 2.45
C GLU A 192 -5.71 25.54 3.27
N PHE A 193 -6.25 24.52 2.59
CA PHE A 193 -6.62 23.25 3.22
C PHE A 193 -5.41 22.60 3.89
N CYS A 194 -4.29 22.45 3.18
CA CYS A 194 -3.07 21.85 3.72
C CYS A 194 -2.52 22.63 4.93
N ASN A 195 -2.63 23.97 4.91
CA ASN A 195 -2.16 24.82 6.01
C ASN A 195 -2.97 24.63 7.29
N THR A 196 -4.29 24.43 7.15
CA THR A 196 -5.21 24.45 8.31
C THR A 196 -5.71 23.08 8.74
N ARG A 197 -5.75 22.09 7.84
CA ARG A 197 -6.38 20.78 8.08
C ARG A 197 -5.42 19.60 8.13
N ALA A 198 -4.21 19.74 7.59
CA ALA A 198 -3.28 18.60 7.50
C ALA A 198 -2.83 18.08 8.88
N PHE A 199 -2.48 18.96 9.81
CA PHE A 199 -2.14 18.56 11.19
C PHE A 199 -3.34 17.97 11.93
N PRO A 200 -4.52 18.65 12.02
CA PRO A 200 -5.69 18.06 12.70
C PRO A 200 -6.11 16.69 12.19
N LEU A 201 -6.01 16.44 10.88
CA LEU A 201 -6.30 15.12 10.32
C LEU A 201 -5.24 14.09 10.71
N THR A 202 -3.97 14.47 10.72
CA THR A 202 -2.88 13.59 11.17
C THR A 202 -3.04 13.24 12.65
N ASP A 203 -3.32 14.24 13.49
CA ASP A 203 -3.53 14.06 14.94
C ASP A 203 -4.74 13.18 15.23
N SER A 204 -5.83 13.33 14.44
CA SER A 204 -7.00 12.47 14.56
C SER A 204 -6.67 11.00 14.26
N MET A 205 -5.85 10.73 13.25
CA MET A 205 -5.44 9.37 12.92
C MET A 205 -4.47 8.80 13.96
N ALA A 206 -3.52 9.62 14.43
CA ALA A 206 -2.61 9.26 15.51
C ALA A 206 -3.38 8.84 16.78
N LYS A 207 -4.42 9.60 17.14
CA LYS A 207 -5.31 9.28 18.27
C LYS A 207 -6.12 8.00 18.04
N GLU A 208 -6.69 7.82 16.86
CA GLU A 208 -7.46 6.62 16.51
C GLU A 208 -6.60 5.35 16.63
N TYR A 209 -5.36 5.41 16.13
CA TYR A 209 -4.43 4.29 16.16
C TYR A 209 -3.68 4.16 17.50
N ASN A 210 -3.83 5.12 18.41
CA ASN A 210 -3.07 5.21 19.66
C ASN A 210 -1.55 5.14 19.44
N VAL A 211 -1.04 5.90 18.47
CA VAL A 211 0.39 6.05 18.14
C VAL A 211 0.74 7.51 17.87
N SER A 212 2.03 7.81 17.74
CA SER A 212 2.47 9.11 17.18
C SER A 212 2.72 8.98 15.69
N ILE A 213 2.20 9.92 14.90
CA ILE A 213 2.37 9.96 13.45
C ILE A 213 2.71 11.40 13.04
N LYS A 214 3.76 11.56 12.25
CA LYS A 214 4.12 12.86 11.64
C LYS A 214 4.71 12.68 10.25
N ARG A 215 4.79 13.77 9.51
CA ARG A 215 5.55 13.87 8.26
C ARG A 215 6.70 14.82 8.47
N VAL A 216 7.89 14.46 8.00
CA VAL A 216 9.07 15.30 8.09
C VAL A 216 9.83 15.34 6.78
N SER A 217 10.64 16.37 6.57
CA SER A 217 11.40 16.61 5.36
C SER A 217 12.63 17.46 5.64
N ASP A 218 13.63 17.30 4.79
CA ASP A 218 14.82 18.15 4.60
C ASP A 218 14.51 19.48 3.88
N LYS A 219 13.37 19.55 3.18
CA LYS A 219 12.82 20.75 2.53
C LYS A 219 11.36 20.95 2.96
N PRO A 220 11.08 21.30 4.23
CA PRO A 220 9.73 21.45 4.72
C PRO A 220 9.01 22.67 4.11
N ARG A 221 7.68 22.54 3.97
CA ARG A 221 6.79 23.69 3.67
C ARG A 221 6.33 24.38 4.93
N ASN A 222 5.90 23.57 5.89
CA ASN A 222 5.62 24.02 7.24
C ASN A 222 6.86 23.71 8.10
N PRO A 223 7.47 24.70 8.78
CA PRO A 223 8.64 24.49 9.64
C PRO A 223 8.47 23.41 10.71
N LEU A 224 7.23 23.11 11.14
CA LEU A 224 6.94 22.02 12.08
C LEU A 224 7.23 20.61 11.53
N ASN A 225 7.45 20.50 10.22
CA ASN A 225 7.82 19.25 9.54
C ASN A 225 9.33 19.19 9.22
N GLU A 226 10.17 20.02 9.83
CA GLU A 226 11.62 19.91 9.69
C GLU A 226 12.09 18.58 10.30
N ALA A 227 12.86 17.81 9.52
CA ALA A 227 13.40 16.53 9.96
C ALA A 227 14.52 16.72 10.99
N ASN A 228 14.55 15.85 12.01
CA ASN A 228 15.67 15.77 12.93
C ASN A 228 16.86 15.02 12.31
N ARG A 229 17.98 14.92 13.03
CA ARG A 229 19.21 14.29 12.53
C ARG A 229 19.01 12.86 12.04
N ASP A 230 18.36 12.00 12.83
CA ASP A 230 18.20 10.58 12.49
C ASP A 230 17.20 10.37 11.33
N GLU A 231 16.24 11.27 11.19
CA GLU A 231 15.28 11.34 10.07
C GLU A 231 15.98 11.83 8.79
N LEU A 232 16.85 12.85 8.88
CA LEU A 232 17.67 13.35 7.77
C LEU A 232 18.65 12.30 7.25
N ASP A 233 19.29 11.54 8.15
CA ASP A 233 20.16 10.43 7.76
C ASP A 233 19.42 9.41 6.89
N PHE A 234 18.18 9.08 7.24
CA PHE A 234 17.36 8.19 6.45
C PHE A 234 16.90 8.81 5.12
N ILE A 235 16.49 10.08 5.12
CA ILE A 235 16.17 10.81 3.87
C ILE A 235 17.37 10.80 2.91
N ASN A 236 18.58 11.02 3.41
CA ASN A 236 19.81 10.98 2.61
C ASN A 236 20.11 9.58 2.04
N ILE A 237 19.79 8.51 2.79
CA ILE A 237 19.85 7.14 2.27
C ILE A 237 18.86 6.98 1.10
N LEU A 238 17.62 7.46 1.25
CA LEU A 238 16.61 7.39 0.19
C LEU A 238 17.05 8.15 -1.06
N HIS A 239 17.63 9.35 -0.93
CA HIS A 239 18.18 10.09 -2.07
C HIS A 239 19.24 9.30 -2.84
N LYS A 240 20.16 8.63 -2.13
CA LYS A 240 21.19 7.78 -2.75
C LYS A 240 20.56 6.58 -3.48
N ARG A 241 19.57 5.94 -2.87
CA ARG A 241 18.86 4.81 -3.49
C ARG A 241 18.17 5.20 -4.79
N ILE A 242 17.46 6.33 -4.81
CA ILE A 242 16.85 6.84 -6.06
C ILE A 242 17.91 7.10 -7.12
N ALA A 243 19.03 7.74 -6.76
CA ALA A 243 20.11 8.03 -7.70
C ALA A 243 20.72 6.75 -8.30
N ASN A 244 20.69 5.64 -7.56
CA ASN A 244 21.18 4.33 -8.01
C ASN A 244 20.10 3.45 -8.66
N GLY A 245 18.84 3.90 -8.74
CA GLY A 245 17.72 3.08 -9.22
C GLY A 245 17.35 1.91 -8.29
N GLU A 246 17.71 2.00 -7.01
CA GLU A 246 17.44 0.98 -6.00
C GLU A 246 16.03 1.14 -5.40
N GLU A 247 15.48 0.04 -4.89
CA GLU A 247 14.20 0.07 -4.21
C GLU A 247 14.25 0.90 -2.92
N LEU A 248 13.23 1.74 -2.75
CA LEU A 248 13.03 2.45 -1.51
C LEU A 248 12.57 1.48 -0.44
N GLY A 249 13.33 1.43 0.66
CA GLY A 249 12.98 0.64 1.83
C GLY A 249 12.31 1.50 2.90
N SER A 250 11.79 0.83 3.92
CA SER A 250 11.48 1.41 5.23
C SER A 250 12.67 1.30 6.17
N SER A 251 12.59 1.96 7.32
CA SER A 251 13.46 1.70 8.45
C SER A 251 12.61 1.48 9.69
N VAL A 252 12.98 0.49 10.51
CA VAL A 252 12.38 0.26 11.83
C VAL A 252 13.51 0.23 12.84
N LYS A 253 13.37 1.01 13.91
CA LYS A 253 14.35 1.11 14.98
C LYS A 253 13.66 1.03 16.33
N GLU A 254 14.28 0.34 17.26
CA GLU A 254 13.88 0.36 18.65
C GLU A 254 14.68 1.43 19.41
N SER A 255 13.98 2.26 20.19
CA SER A 255 14.60 3.27 21.03
C SER A 255 13.76 3.50 22.28
N LYS A 256 14.37 3.30 23.46
CA LYS A 256 13.76 3.59 24.77
C LYS A 256 12.37 2.93 24.97
N GLY A 257 12.22 1.66 24.59
CA GLY A 257 10.96 0.93 24.72
C GLY A 257 9.92 1.25 23.64
N LYS A 258 10.29 2.05 22.63
CA LYS A 258 9.43 2.40 21.51
C LYS A 258 9.97 1.88 20.20
N ILE A 259 9.08 1.64 19.27
CA ILE A 259 9.39 1.32 17.88
C ILE A 259 9.14 2.57 17.03
N ILE A 260 10.19 3.04 16.36
CA ILE A 260 10.16 4.18 15.45
C ILE A 260 10.36 3.66 14.04
N SER A 261 9.39 3.93 13.17
CA SER A 261 9.42 3.46 11.78
C SER A 261 9.31 4.62 10.79
N TYR A 262 10.07 4.52 9.70
CA TYR A 262 10.17 5.52 8.65
C TYR A 262 9.69 4.97 7.31
N TYR A 263 8.84 5.74 6.61
CA TYR A 263 8.31 5.37 5.30
C TYR A 263 8.45 6.52 4.29
N PRO A 264 8.97 6.28 3.08
CA PRO A 264 9.22 7.32 2.09
C PRO A 264 7.94 8.00 1.59
N ILE A 265 8.05 9.28 1.27
CA ILE A 265 7.05 10.07 0.55
C ILE A 265 7.65 10.48 -0.78
N GLU A 266 7.24 9.82 -1.85
CA GLU A 266 7.62 10.18 -3.22
C GLU A 266 6.63 11.17 -3.84
N THR A 267 7.16 12.08 -4.65
CA THR A 267 6.36 12.97 -5.50
C THR A 267 5.81 12.23 -6.71
N ASN A 268 4.65 12.68 -7.18
CA ASN A 268 4.10 12.31 -8.47
C ASN A 268 3.57 13.56 -9.19
N ALA A 269 3.00 13.40 -10.38
CA ALA A 269 2.54 14.51 -11.22
C ALA A 269 1.58 15.48 -10.50
N MET A 270 0.70 14.96 -9.65
CA MET A 270 -0.21 15.77 -8.85
C MET A 270 0.51 16.57 -7.76
N CYS A 271 1.56 16.00 -7.15
CA CYS A 271 2.38 16.72 -6.17
C CYS A 271 3.03 17.97 -6.78
N LEU A 272 3.44 17.89 -8.06
CA LEU A 272 4.17 18.97 -8.74
C LEU A 272 3.36 20.24 -8.90
N GLN A 273 2.03 20.16 -8.89
CA GLN A 273 1.16 21.33 -8.95
C GLN A 273 1.35 22.29 -7.75
N CYS A 274 1.95 21.80 -6.66
CA CYS A 274 2.25 22.60 -5.47
C CYS A 274 3.72 22.50 -5.04
N HIS A 275 4.45 21.48 -5.47
CA HIS A 275 5.84 21.20 -5.06
C HIS A 275 6.84 21.21 -6.23
N GLY A 276 6.38 21.37 -7.48
CA GLY A 276 7.24 21.39 -8.64
C GLY A 276 8.00 22.71 -8.81
N THR A 277 8.49 22.95 -10.02
CA THR A 277 9.21 24.18 -10.37
C THR A 277 8.22 25.36 -10.43
N PRO A 278 8.46 26.46 -9.69
CA PRO A 278 7.65 27.68 -9.80
C PRO A 278 7.56 28.17 -11.25
N GLU A 279 6.41 28.72 -11.63
CA GLU A 279 6.12 29.26 -12.98
C GLU A 279 6.13 28.25 -14.14
N LYS A 280 6.53 26.99 -13.90
CA LYS A 280 6.45 25.89 -14.85
C LYS A 280 5.41 24.86 -14.43
N ASP A 281 5.56 24.29 -13.24
CA ASP A 281 4.70 23.24 -12.70
C ASP A 281 3.67 23.80 -11.71
N ILE A 282 4.03 24.87 -10.98
CA ILE A 282 3.17 25.57 -10.02
C ILE A 282 2.61 26.82 -10.70
N ASP A 283 1.28 26.92 -10.78
CA ASP A 283 0.61 28.09 -11.35
C ASP A 283 0.76 29.34 -10.46
N LYS A 284 0.65 30.53 -11.05
CA LYS A 284 0.89 31.81 -10.38
C LYS A 284 -0.02 32.05 -9.17
N LEU A 285 -1.28 31.62 -9.22
CA LEU A 285 -2.22 31.81 -8.10
C LEU A 285 -1.85 30.89 -6.94
N THR A 286 -1.48 29.65 -7.24
CA THR A 286 -1.00 28.69 -6.24
C THR A 286 0.30 29.16 -5.61
N GLN A 287 1.27 29.63 -6.41
CA GLN A 287 2.52 30.18 -5.90
C GLN A 287 2.27 31.39 -4.98
N THR A 288 1.37 32.29 -5.37
CA THR A 288 0.98 33.43 -4.52
C THR A 288 0.43 32.97 -3.18
N LYS A 289 -0.46 31.97 -3.20
CA LYS A 289 -1.05 31.43 -1.97
C LYS A 289 -0.05 30.68 -1.10
N ILE A 290 0.90 29.97 -1.71
CA ILE A 290 2.02 29.33 -0.99
C ILE A 290 2.81 30.39 -0.24
N ASN A 291 3.23 31.46 -0.91
CA ASN A 291 4.02 32.53 -0.28
C ASN A 291 3.25 33.24 0.84
N GLU A 292 1.92 33.41 0.69
CA GLU A 292 1.06 33.99 1.73
C GLU A 292 0.95 33.10 2.97
N LYS A 293 0.76 31.78 2.79
CA LYS A 293 0.53 30.84 3.90
C LYS A 293 1.82 30.26 4.49
N TYR A 294 2.91 30.29 3.73
CA TYR A 294 4.19 29.71 4.06
C TYR A 294 5.35 30.62 3.58
N PRO A 295 5.63 31.72 4.30
CA PRO A 295 6.70 32.65 3.92
C PRO A 295 8.10 32.02 3.84
N ASP A 296 8.34 30.98 4.64
CA ASP A 296 9.60 30.24 4.72
C ASP A 296 9.57 28.91 3.96
N ASP A 297 8.70 28.78 2.94
CA ASP A 297 8.55 27.54 2.17
C ASP A 297 9.86 27.11 1.49
N LYS A 298 10.31 25.88 1.76
CA LYS A 298 11.43 25.25 1.04
C LYS A 298 10.98 24.19 0.04
N ALA A 299 9.68 23.87 0.00
CA ALA A 299 9.17 22.66 -0.63
C ALA A 299 8.80 22.82 -2.11
N THR A 300 9.64 23.48 -2.90
CA THR A 300 9.47 23.63 -4.35
C THR A 300 10.66 23.06 -5.12
N GLY A 301 10.52 22.99 -6.44
CA GLY A 301 11.55 22.52 -7.37
C GLY A 301 11.68 21.01 -7.45
N TYR A 302 10.67 20.26 -7.00
CA TYR A 302 10.68 18.80 -7.12
C TYR A 302 10.37 18.33 -8.55
N GLY A 303 11.01 17.24 -8.95
CA GLY A 303 10.68 16.43 -10.12
C GLY A 303 9.74 15.26 -9.80
N LEU A 304 9.41 14.46 -10.81
CA LEU A 304 8.63 13.23 -10.65
C LEU A 304 9.44 12.17 -9.91
N ASN A 305 8.79 11.43 -9.00
CA ASN A 305 9.37 10.32 -8.25
C ASN A 305 10.59 10.71 -7.40
N GLU A 306 10.64 11.94 -6.91
CA GLU A 306 11.67 12.41 -5.97
C GLU A 306 11.20 12.24 -4.51
N ILE A 307 12.14 12.19 -3.57
CA ILE A 307 11.83 12.12 -2.15
C ILE A 307 11.37 13.49 -1.65
N ARG A 308 10.07 13.59 -1.35
CA ARG A 308 9.49 14.75 -0.67
C ARG A 308 9.80 14.74 0.83
N GLY A 309 10.02 13.58 1.43
CA GLY A 309 10.25 13.42 2.86
C GLY A 309 9.86 12.02 3.32
N ILE A 310 9.53 11.88 4.61
CA ILE A 310 9.14 10.61 5.20
C ILE A 310 7.94 10.77 6.14
N TRP A 311 7.16 9.70 6.26
CA TRP A 311 6.31 9.46 7.41
C TRP A 311 7.16 8.91 8.55
N VAL A 312 6.88 9.37 9.76
CA VAL A 312 7.45 8.85 11.00
C VAL A 312 6.30 8.35 11.86
N VAL A 313 6.37 7.08 12.23
CA VAL A 313 5.41 6.42 13.12
C VAL A 313 6.15 5.93 14.34
N GLU A 314 5.70 6.33 15.52
CA GLU A 314 6.25 5.90 16.80
C GLU A 314 5.15 5.22 17.62
N MET A 315 5.43 4.00 18.07
CA MET A 315 4.51 3.18 18.86
C MET A 315 5.23 2.52 20.02
N GLU A 316 4.49 2.21 21.09
CA GLU A 316 5.02 1.47 22.22
C GLU A 316 5.35 0.03 21.81
N LYS A 317 6.52 -0.47 22.26
CA LYS A 317 6.86 -1.88 22.10
C LYS A 317 6.01 -2.69 23.09
N LYS A 318 5.21 -3.60 22.56
CA LYS A 318 4.39 -4.56 23.30
C LYS A 318 5.17 -5.84 23.56
#